data_AF-A0A2N6FPP6-F1
#
_entry.id   AF-A0A2N6FPP6-F1
#
_cell.length_a   1.000
_cell.length_b   1.000
_cell.length_c   1.000
_cell.angle_alpha   90.00
_cell.angle_beta   90.00
_cell.angle_gamma   90.00
#
_symmetry.space_group_name_H-M   'P 1'
#
loop_
_entity.id
_entity.type
_entity.pdbx_description
1 polymer ?
#
loop_
_entity_poly.entity_id
_entity_poly.type
_entity_poly.pdbx_seq_one_letter_code
_entity_poly.pdbx_strand_id
1 'polypeptide(L)'
;MKKVILLTLILLATSISYAEEIKTSFNKYLFAQSQPKFKCDGRQYCSQMRSCEEAKFFINNCPNTKMDGNNDGVPCEKQWCGYSH
;
A
#
# COMPACT_ATOMS: atom_id res chain seq x y z
N MET A 1 11.95 -24.12 -46.32
CA MET A 1 12.97 -23.44 -45.48
C MET A 1 12.57 -22.02 -45.11
N LYS A 2 12.26 -21.12 -46.06
CA LYS A 2 11.85 -19.72 -45.75
C LYS A 2 10.58 -19.58 -44.89
N LYS A 3 9.58 -20.44 -45.07
CA LYS A 3 8.33 -20.45 -44.26
C LYS A 3 8.52 -20.93 -42.81
N VAL A 4 9.53 -21.78 -42.56
CA VAL A 4 9.86 -22.29 -41.21
C VAL A 4 10.54 -21.20 -40.38
N ILE A 5 11.42 -20.42 -41.01
CA ILE A 5 12.12 -19.27 -40.37
C ILE A 5 11.13 -18.15 -39.99
N LEU A 6 10.08 -17.94 -40.79
CA LEU A 6 9.05 -16.92 -40.50
C LEU A 6 8.18 -17.30 -39.30
N LEU A 7 7.78 -18.58 -39.19
CA LEU A 7 6.98 -19.07 -38.06
C LEU A 7 7.74 -19.00 -36.73
N THR A 8 9.04 -19.29 -36.73
CA THR A 8 9.87 -19.20 -35.51
C THR A 8 10.09 -17.76 -35.04
N LEU A 9 10.22 -16.79 -35.97
CA LEU A 9 10.34 -15.37 -35.61
C LEU A 9 9.05 -14.80 -35.01
N ILE A 10 7.89 -15.25 -35.48
CA ILE A 10 6.59 -14.82 -34.93
C ILE A 10 6.40 -15.31 -33.49
N LEU A 11 6.75 -16.57 -33.19
CA LEU A 11 6.68 -17.14 -31.83
C LEU A 11 7.63 -16.46 -30.83
N LEU A 12 8.81 -16.02 -31.28
CA LEU A 12 9.74 -15.25 -30.45
C LEU A 12 9.23 -13.82 -30.21
N ALA A 13 8.65 -13.17 -31.23
CA ALA A 13 8.10 -11.83 -31.06
C ALA A 13 6.86 -11.81 -30.14
N THR A 14 5.97 -12.81 -30.23
CA THR A 14 4.76 -12.87 -29.37
C THR A 14 5.09 -13.13 -27.91
N SER A 15 6.13 -13.94 -27.63
CA SER A 15 6.62 -14.18 -26.27
C SER A 15 7.31 -12.96 -25.66
N ILE A 16 7.98 -12.13 -26.46
CA ILE A 16 8.59 -10.87 -26.01
C ILE A 16 7.51 -9.82 -25.72
N SER A 17 6.50 -9.66 -26.58
CA SER A 17 5.39 -8.71 -26.37
C SER A 17 4.56 -9.04 -25.11
N TYR A 18 4.32 -10.32 -24.82
CA TYR A 18 3.62 -10.74 -23.59
C TYR A 18 4.35 -10.33 -22.30
N ALA A 19 5.69 -10.26 -22.33
CA ALA A 19 6.48 -9.87 -21.17
C ALA A 19 6.41 -8.36 -20.86
N GLU A 20 6.13 -7.51 -21.85
CA GLU A 20 6.02 -6.05 -21.67
C GLU A 20 4.71 -5.64 -21.00
N GLU A 21 3.61 -6.35 -21.29
CA GLU A 21 2.29 -6.14 -20.67
C GLU A 21 2.30 -6.50 -19.16
N ILE A 22 3.03 -7.54 -18.79
CA ILE A 22 3.15 -7.99 -17.39
C ILE A 22 3.98 -7.01 -16.54
N LYS A 23 5.07 -6.46 -17.09
CA LYS A 23 5.89 -5.44 -16.40
C LYS A 23 5.09 -4.19 -16.04
N THR A 24 4.23 -3.74 -16.95
CA THR A 24 3.39 -2.56 -16.76
C THR A 24 2.37 -2.76 -15.64
N SER A 25 1.74 -3.93 -15.60
CA SER A 25 0.77 -4.29 -14.56
C SER A 25 1.42 -4.51 -13.20
N PHE A 26 2.60 -5.13 -13.16
CA PHE A 26 3.36 -5.33 -11.93
C PHE A 26 3.87 -4.01 -11.34
N ASN A 27 4.41 -3.12 -12.18
CA ASN A 27 4.81 -1.79 -11.72
C ASN A 27 3.62 -1.01 -11.16
N LYS A 28 2.45 -1.07 -11.79
CA LYS A 28 1.23 -0.44 -11.25
C LYS A 28 0.86 -0.97 -9.86
N TYR A 29 0.97 -2.27 -9.64
CA TYR A 29 0.70 -2.90 -8.34
C TYR A 29 1.71 -2.45 -7.27
N LEU A 30 3.00 -2.45 -7.60
CA LEU A 30 4.05 -1.97 -6.70
C LEU A 30 3.90 -0.48 -6.35
N PHE A 31 3.54 0.35 -7.33
CA PHE A 31 3.28 1.77 -7.09
C PHE A 31 2.04 2.01 -6.22
N ALA A 32 0.97 1.22 -6.41
CA ALA A 32 -0.24 1.32 -5.58
C ALA A 32 0.00 0.89 -4.13
N GLN A 33 0.86 -0.11 -3.90
CA GLN A 33 1.26 -0.55 -2.56
C GLN A 33 2.19 0.42 -1.85
N SER A 34 3.03 1.15 -2.59
CA SER A 34 4.01 2.10 -2.05
C SER A 34 3.47 3.51 -1.81
N GLN A 35 2.23 3.80 -2.23
CA GLN A 35 1.65 5.10 -1.90
C GLN A 35 1.41 5.20 -0.39
N PRO A 36 1.87 6.28 0.27
CA PRO A 36 1.60 6.48 1.69
C PRO A 36 0.09 6.59 1.92
N LYS A 37 -0.48 5.63 2.66
CA LYS A 37 -1.91 5.56 2.96
C LYS A 37 -2.39 6.71 3.86
N PHE A 38 -1.51 7.22 4.71
CA PHE A 38 -1.81 8.20 5.75
C PHE A 38 -0.79 9.34 5.70
N LYS A 39 -1.22 10.53 6.15
CA LYS A 39 -0.36 11.72 6.24
C LYS A 39 -0.73 12.53 7.47
N CYS A 40 0.25 13.21 8.04
CA CYS A 40 0.01 14.14 9.12
C CYS A 40 -0.71 15.38 8.57
N ASP A 41 -1.90 15.63 9.10
CA ASP A 41 -2.80 16.71 8.68
C ASP A 41 -3.35 17.53 9.86
N GLY A 42 -2.71 17.40 11.04
CA GLY A 42 -3.07 18.14 12.24
C GLY A 42 -4.14 17.48 13.12
N ARG A 43 -4.63 16.28 12.77
CA ARG A 43 -5.49 15.51 13.66
C ARG A 43 -4.73 15.02 14.90
N GLN A 44 -5.41 15.05 16.04
CA GLN A 44 -4.84 14.74 17.34
C GLN A 44 -5.68 13.75 18.16
N TYR A 45 -6.96 13.56 17.83
CA TYR A 45 -7.91 12.80 18.65
C TYR A 45 -8.51 11.61 17.91
N CYS A 46 -8.94 10.61 18.66
CA CYS A 46 -9.47 9.35 18.11
C CYS A 46 -10.73 9.48 17.26
N SER A 47 -11.59 10.45 17.56
CA SER A 47 -12.80 10.74 16.77
C SER A 47 -12.49 11.19 15.33
N GLN A 48 -11.25 11.57 15.07
CA GLN A 48 -10.81 12.01 13.76
C GLN A 48 -10.14 10.89 12.94
N MET A 49 -9.79 9.77 13.57
CA MET A 49 -9.25 8.58 12.90
C MET A 49 -10.39 7.72 12.35
N ARG A 50 -10.08 6.82 11.41
CA ARG A 50 -11.03 5.92 10.76
C ARG A 50 -10.67 4.45 10.90
N SER A 51 -9.49 4.15 11.43
CA SER A 51 -9.04 2.77 11.67
C SER A 51 -7.92 2.72 12.71
N CYS A 52 -7.65 1.50 13.22
CA CYS A 52 -6.53 1.28 14.14
C CYS A 52 -5.18 1.45 13.44
N GLU A 53 -5.05 1.03 12.17
CA GLU A 53 -3.83 1.22 11.37
C GLU A 53 -3.50 2.71 11.19
N GLU A 54 -4.53 3.54 10.97
CA GLU A 54 -4.37 4.99 10.89
C GLU A 54 -3.98 5.59 12.24
N ALA A 55 -4.66 5.23 13.33
CA ALA A 55 -4.33 5.73 14.67
C ALA A 55 -2.88 5.37 15.07
N LYS A 56 -2.46 4.13 14.78
CA LYS A 56 -1.07 3.67 14.98
C LYS A 56 -0.09 4.46 14.11
N PHE A 57 -0.42 4.78 12.87
CA PHE A 57 0.41 5.66 12.06
C PHE A 57 0.59 7.02 12.71
N PHE A 58 -0.49 7.64 13.19
CA PHE A 58 -0.42 8.98 13.76
C PHE A 58 0.44 9.06 15.02
N ILE A 59 0.31 8.15 15.99
CA ILE A 59 1.16 8.20 17.21
C ILE A 59 2.64 8.04 16.93
N ASN A 60 2.99 7.32 15.86
CA ASN A 60 4.37 7.02 15.51
C ASN A 60 5.00 8.05 14.58
N ASN A 61 4.19 8.80 13.81
CA ASN A 61 4.69 9.64 12.72
C ASN A 61 4.26 11.10 12.81
N CYS A 62 3.24 11.43 13.61
CA CYS A 62 2.67 12.78 13.65
C CYS A 62 2.88 13.45 15.01
N PRO A 63 3.19 14.75 15.04
CA PRO A 63 3.42 15.47 16.28
C PRO A 63 2.10 15.76 17.02
N ASN A 64 2.20 15.97 18.34
CA ASN A 64 1.11 16.48 19.19
C ASN A 64 -0.15 15.61 19.26
N THR A 65 -0.04 14.30 19.05
CA THR A 65 -1.16 13.37 19.16
C THR A 65 -1.63 13.20 20.60
N LYS A 66 -2.94 13.08 20.82
CA LYS A 66 -3.59 12.95 22.14
C LYS A 66 -4.57 11.78 22.14
N MET A 67 -4.08 10.60 21.76
CA MET A 67 -4.91 9.43 21.48
C MET A 67 -4.50 8.14 22.20
N ASP A 68 -3.29 8.13 22.75
CA ASP A 68 -2.78 7.09 23.65
C ASP A 68 -2.74 7.70 25.06
N GLY A 69 -3.78 7.41 25.86
CA GLY A 69 -3.98 8.09 27.15
C GLY A 69 -3.17 7.49 28.28
N ASN A 70 -2.90 6.19 28.23
CA ASN A 70 -2.12 5.41 29.19
C ASN A 70 -0.65 5.24 28.75
N ASN A 71 -0.30 5.65 27.52
CA ASN A 71 1.04 5.56 26.94
C ASN A 71 1.55 4.12 26.82
N ASP A 72 0.68 3.18 26.47
CA ASP A 72 1.04 1.78 26.26
C ASP A 72 1.39 1.46 24.79
N GLY A 73 1.32 2.45 23.90
CA GLY A 73 1.55 2.31 22.47
C GLY A 73 0.33 1.87 21.67
N VAL A 74 -0.85 1.72 22.30
CA VAL A 74 -2.11 1.35 21.67
C VAL A 74 -3.06 2.55 21.66
N PRO A 75 -3.13 3.30 20.55
CA PRO A 75 -4.00 4.46 20.48
C PRO A 75 -5.45 4.05 20.29
N CYS A 76 -6.39 4.87 20.78
CA CYS A 76 -7.81 4.74 20.46
C CYS A 76 -8.44 3.37 20.76
N GLU A 77 -8.03 2.72 21.85
CA GLU A 77 -8.54 1.41 22.29
C GLU A 77 -10.07 1.34 22.30
N LYS A 78 -10.75 2.41 22.71
CA LYS A 78 -12.22 2.43 22.79
C LYS A 78 -12.96 2.53 21.45
N GLN A 79 -12.31 3.03 20.39
CA GLN A 79 -12.96 3.30 19.10
C GLN A 79 -12.45 2.41 17.97
N TRP A 80 -11.13 2.17 17.93
CA TRP A 80 -10.49 1.54 16.77
C TRP A 80 -9.63 0.34 17.12
N CYS A 81 -8.86 0.38 18.22
CA CYS A 81 -7.85 -0.64 18.52
C CYS A 81 -8.23 -1.67 19.60
N GLY A 82 -9.42 -1.60 20.21
CA GLY A 82 -9.79 -2.44 21.36
C GLY A 82 -9.96 -3.94 21.10
N TYR A 83 -9.93 -4.38 19.84
CA TYR A 83 -10.02 -5.80 19.46
C TYR A 83 -8.86 -6.25 18.56
N SER A 84 -7.88 -5.38 18.30
CA SER A 84 -6.81 -5.63 17.33
C SER A 84 -5.52 -6.07 18.02
N HIS A 85 -5.52 -7.29 18.57
CA HIS A 85 -4.33 -8.04 19.00
C HIS A 85 -3.91 -9.06 17.96
#